data_AF-A0A7V2U0T9-F1
#
_entry.id   AF-A0A7V2U0T9-F1
#
_cell.length_a   1.000
_cell.length_b   1.000
_cell.length_c   1.000
_cell.angle_alpha   90.00
_cell.angle_beta   90.00
_cell.angle_gamma   90.00
#
_symmetry.space_group_name_H-M   'P 1'
#
loop_
_entity.id
_entity.type
_entity.pdbx_description
1 polymer ?
#
loop_
_entity_poly.entity_id
_entity_poly.type
_entity_poly.pdbx_seq_one_letter_code
_entity_poly.pdbx_strand_id
1 'polypeptide(L)'
;MLRIYRATAACFLAVSAFAVWESWNLEYYTSLGPGPGFFPLWLGVALGGLSLAWLALESFGREKKEEGKAFLPPRAGLVRVLTILAALAAMAGLMNLLGFQVSMFLFVIFLL
;
A
#
# COMPACT_ATOMS: atom_id res chain seq x y z
N MET A 1 21.03 -9.85 -4.07
CA MET A 1 19.71 -9.72 -3.39
C MET A 1 19.61 -8.39 -2.63
N LEU A 2 20.66 -7.94 -1.91
CA LEU A 2 20.70 -6.63 -1.22
C LEU A 2 20.27 -5.40 -2.05
N ARG A 3 20.62 -5.32 -3.35
CA ARG A 3 20.21 -4.18 -4.21
C ARG A 3 18.69 -4.11 -4.41
N ILE A 4 18.01 -5.26 -4.40
CA ILE A 4 16.55 -5.35 -4.59
C ILE A 4 15.84 -4.94 -3.30
N TYR A 5 16.29 -5.42 -2.13
CA TYR A 5 15.72 -5.02 -0.84
C TYR A 5 15.83 -3.51 -0.61
N ARG A 6 16.97 -2.91 -0.96
CA ARG A 6 17.15 -1.45 -0.93
C ARG A 6 16.23 -0.71 -1.89
N ALA A 7 16.02 -1.24 -3.10
CA ALA A 7 15.10 -0.64 -4.07
C ALA A 7 13.64 -0.71 -3.60
N THR A 8 13.21 -1.85 -3.03
CA THR A 8 11.87 -2.02 -2.48
C THR A 8 11.61 -1.09 -1.30
N ALA A 9 12.57 -0.99 -0.37
CA ALA A 9 12.44 -0.09 0.76
C ALA A 9 12.46 1.40 0.33
N ALA A 10 13.28 1.75 -0.67
CA ALA A 10 13.25 3.10 -1.27
C ALA A 10 11.88 3.41 -1.92
N CYS A 11 11.26 2.43 -2.59
CA CYS A 11 9.92 2.56 -3.14
C CYS A 11 8.88 2.81 -2.03
N PHE A 12 8.90 2.03 -0.95
CA PHE A 12 8.02 2.25 0.20
C PHE A 12 8.26 3.59 0.90
N LEU A 13 9.51 4.08 0.95
CA LEU A 13 9.79 5.42 1.45
C LEU A 13 9.21 6.50 0.56
N ALA A 14 9.29 6.35 -0.77
CA ALA A 14 8.69 7.31 -1.69
C ALA A 14 7.16 7.35 -1.53
N VAL A 15 6.51 6.19 -1.40
CA VAL A 15 5.07 6.09 -1.15
C VAL A 15 4.69 6.70 0.20
N SER A 16 5.46 6.43 1.26
CA SER A 16 5.27 7.04 2.58
C SER A 16 5.39 8.57 2.52
N ALA A 17 6.44 9.09 1.88
CA ALA A 17 6.65 10.53 1.74
C ALA A 17 5.51 11.20 0.97
N PHE A 18 5.05 10.57 -0.12
CA PHE A 18 3.91 11.05 -0.88
C PHE A 18 2.62 11.06 -0.03
N ALA A 19 2.36 9.99 0.73
CA ALA A 19 1.20 9.92 1.62
C ALA A 19 1.23 11.00 2.70
N VAL A 20 2.38 11.24 3.34
CA VAL A 20 2.54 12.33 4.33
C VAL A 20 2.34 13.69 3.69
N TRP A 21 2.93 13.92 2.51
CA TRP A 21 2.77 15.19 1.78
C TRP A 21 1.31 15.46 1.45
N GLU A 22 0.60 14.49 0.88
CA GLU A 22 -0.81 14.67 0.52
C GLU A 22 -1.69 14.86 1.77
N SER A 23 -1.32 14.24 2.89
CA SER A 23 -2.02 14.44 4.16
C SER A 23 -1.95 15.87 4.68
N TRP A 24 -0.87 16.62 4.38
CA TRP A 24 -0.77 18.03 4.75
C TRP A 24 -1.69 18.93 3.92
N ASN A 25 -2.12 18.50 2.73
CA ASN A 25 -3.10 19.21 1.93
C ASN A 25 -4.54 18.99 2.43
N LEU A 26 -4.74 18.06 3.37
CA LEU A 26 -6.04 17.68 3.91
C LEU A 26 -6.22 18.24 5.34
N GLU A 27 -7.47 18.50 5.70
CA GLU A 27 -7.80 18.99 7.03
C GLU A 27 -7.46 17.91 8.08
N TYR A 28 -6.59 18.24 9.03
CA TYR A 28 -6.14 17.29 10.06
C TYR A 28 -7.21 17.06 11.13
N TYR A 29 -7.98 18.09 11.47
CA TYR A 29 -9.02 18.02 12.48
C TYR A 29 -10.22 18.86 12.04
N THR A 30 -11.42 18.30 12.23
CA THR A 30 -12.69 18.97 11.96
C THR A 30 -13.46 19.13 13.27
N SER A 31 -14.55 19.89 13.24
CA SER A 31 -15.43 20.08 14.41
C SER A 31 -16.11 18.78 14.89
N LEU A 32 -16.19 17.76 14.04
CA LEU A 32 -16.80 16.47 14.35
C LEU A 32 -15.78 15.40 14.76
N GLY A 33 -14.47 15.67 14.62
CA GLY A 33 -13.42 14.70 14.95
C GLY A 33 -12.19 14.76 14.01
N PRO A 34 -11.34 13.73 14.01
CA PRO A 34 -10.15 13.67 13.18
C PRO A 34 -10.54 13.80 11.69
N GLY A 35 -9.90 14.74 11.01
CA GLY A 35 -10.18 15.04 9.62
C GLY A 35 -9.57 14.01 8.67
N PRO A 36 -9.86 14.13 7.36
CA PRO A 36 -9.38 13.18 6.35
C PRO A 36 -7.86 13.09 6.25
N GLY A 37 -7.12 14.12 6.69
CA GLY A 37 -5.65 14.11 6.72
C GLY A 37 -5.04 13.34 7.90
N PHE A 38 -5.81 13.04 8.95
CA PHE A 38 -5.30 12.36 10.15
C PHE A 38 -4.79 10.95 9.84
N PHE A 39 -5.63 10.13 9.21
CA PHE A 39 -5.30 8.73 8.96
C PHE A 39 -4.13 8.53 7.98
N PRO A 40 -4.11 9.19 6.80
CA PRO A 40 -3.02 8.99 5.86
C PRO A 40 -1.68 9.54 6.37
N LEU A 41 -1.69 10.53 7.28
CA LEU A 41 -0.48 11.06 7.91
C LEU A 41 0.16 10.00 8.82
N TRP A 42 -0.60 9.43 9.74
CA TRP A 42 -0.09 8.40 10.65
C TRP A 42 0.29 7.12 9.91
N LEU A 43 -0.47 6.74 8.90
CA LEU A 43 -0.15 5.60 8.03
C LEU A 43 1.18 5.83 7.28
N GLY A 44 1.36 7.03 6.72
CA GLY A 44 2.57 7.43 6.02
C GLY A 44 3.79 7.45 6.96
N VAL A 45 3.66 8.00 8.16
CA VAL A 45 4.73 8.04 9.17
C VAL A 45 5.12 6.63 9.61
N ALA A 46 4.14 5.75 9.90
CA ALA A 46 4.41 4.38 10.29
C ALA A 46 5.12 3.59 9.16
N LEU A 47 4.63 3.72 7.93
CA LEU A 47 5.23 3.08 6.76
C LEU A 47 6.67 3.55 6.53
N GLY A 48 6.91 4.86 6.64
CA GLY A 48 8.25 5.45 6.49
C GLY A 48 9.21 4.97 7.58
N GLY A 49 8.75 4.97 8.83
CA GLY A 49 9.51 4.47 9.97
C GLY A 49 9.88 2.99 9.82
N LEU A 50 8.93 2.14 9.43
CA LEU A 50 9.18 0.72 9.17
C LEU A 50 10.14 0.50 8.00
N SER A 51 10.03 1.29 6.94
CA SER A 51 10.93 1.17 5.78
C SER A 51 12.36 1.61 6.11
N LEU A 52 12.52 2.68 6.91
CA LEU A 52 13.83 3.09 7.44
C LEU A 52 14.42 2.02 8.37
N ALA A 53 13.60 1.47 9.26
CA ALA A 53 14.02 0.38 10.14
C ALA A 53 14.48 -0.83 9.32
N TRP A 54 13.74 -1.21 8.27
CA TRP A 54 14.15 -2.27 7.35
C TRP A 54 15.50 -1.96 6.71
N LEU A 55 15.68 -0.76 6.14
CA LEU A 55 16.96 -0.35 5.53
C LEU A 55 18.12 -0.39 6.51
N ALA A 56 17.89 0.04 7.75
CA ALA A 56 18.89 -0.03 8.81
C ALA A 56 19.21 -1.48 9.16
N LEU A 57 18.21 -2.33 9.35
CA LEU A 57 18.42 -3.76 9.63
C LEU A 57 19.15 -4.47 8.48
N GLU A 58 18.85 -4.15 7.22
CA GLU A 58 19.55 -4.73 6.06
C GLU A 58 20.98 -4.19 5.92
N SER A 59 21.25 -2.97 6.38
CA SER A 59 22.58 -2.34 6.30
C SER A 59 23.49 -2.71 7.46
N PHE A 60 22.94 -2.97 8.65
CA PHE A 60 23.68 -3.33 9.87
C PHE A 60 23.57 -4.81 10.25
N GLY A 61 22.57 -5.52 9.74
CA GLY A 61 22.36 -6.95 9.96
C GLY A 61 23.36 -7.78 9.16
N ARG A 62 24.07 -8.67 9.85
CA ARG A 62 24.89 -9.71 9.21
C ARG A 62 24.04 -10.52 8.24
N GLU A 63 24.57 -10.75 7.04
CA GLU A 63 23.96 -11.56 5.98
C GLU A 63 23.37 -12.86 6.53
N LYS A 64 22.06 -12.88 6.79
CA LYS A 64 21.34 -14.13 6.86
C LYS A 64 21.08 -14.50 5.40
N LYS A 65 21.91 -15.41 4.86
CA LYS A 65 21.67 -16.06 3.58
C LYS A 65 20.30 -16.73 3.64
N GLU A 66 19.25 -16.02 3.26
CA GLU A 66 17.98 -16.65 2.96
C GLU A 66 18.14 -17.37 1.63
N GLU A 67 18.11 -18.69 1.72
CA GLU A 67 18.14 -19.61 0.60
C GLU A 67 16.96 -19.31 -0.34
N GLY A 68 17.28 -18.73 -1.49
CA GLY A 68 16.83 -19.22 -2.79
C GLY A 68 15.34 -19.45 -3.02
N LYS A 69 14.42 -18.69 -2.41
CA LYS A 69 13.04 -18.64 -2.91
C LYS A 69 12.95 -17.61 -4.03
N ALA A 70 12.61 -18.08 -5.22
CA ALA A 70 12.40 -17.23 -6.39
C ALA A 70 11.43 -16.08 -6.03
N PHE A 71 11.91 -14.85 -6.16
CA PHE A 71 11.21 -13.61 -5.80
C PHE A 71 9.96 -13.36 -6.66
N LEU A 72 9.90 -14.00 -7.83
CA LEU A 72 8.71 -13.99 -8.68
C LEU A 72 7.78 -15.12 -8.24
N PRO A 73 6.49 -14.83 -7.95
CA PRO A 73 5.50 -15.88 -7.85
C PRO A 73 5.56 -16.71 -9.13
N PRO A 74 5.32 -18.04 -9.07
CA PRO A 74 5.05 -18.82 -10.26
C PRO A 74 4.03 -18.08 -11.13
N ARG A 75 4.07 -18.24 -12.46
CA ARG A 75 3.23 -17.48 -13.42
C ARG A 75 1.75 -17.39 -12.99
N ALA A 76 1.24 -18.45 -12.35
CA ALA A 76 -0.10 -18.50 -11.74
C ALA A 76 -0.33 -17.46 -10.62
N GLY A 77 0.65 -17.22 -9.75
CA GLY A 77 0.58 -16.20 -8.70
C GLY A 77 0.59 -14.77 -9.25
N LEU A 78 1.35 -14.51 -10.32
CA LEU A 78 1.35 -13.20 -10.97
C LEU A 78 0.00 -12.89 -11.63
N VAL A 79 -0.58 -13.88 -12.33
CA VAL A 79 -1.93 -13.76 -12.90
C VAL A 79 -2.93 -13.46 -11.79
N ARG A 80 -2.91 -14.21 -10.67
CA ARG A 80 -3.84 -13.99 -9.56
C ARG A 80 -3.77 -12.57 -8.97
N VAL A 81 -2.56 -12.05 -8.76
CA VAL A 81 -2.36 -10.67 -8.28
C VAL A 81 -2.90 -9.66 -9.29
N LEU A 82 -2.59 -9.83 -10.57
CA LEU A 82 -3.10 -8.97 -11.64
C LEU A 82 -4.62 -9.01 -11.74
N THR A 83 -5.25 -10.17 -11.61
CA THR A 83 -6.71 -10.30 -11.64
C THR A 83 -7.37 -9.55 -10.49
N ILE A 84 -6.80 -9.63 -9.28
CA ILE A 84 -7.32 -8.90 -8.11
C ILE A 84 -7.17 -7.39 -8.28
N LEU A 85 -6.01 -6.93 -8.75
CA LEU A 85 -5.78 -5.51 -9.04
C LEU A 85 -6.72 -4.99 -10.13
N ALA A 86 -6.92 -5.77 -11.19
CA ALA A 86 -7.86 -5.42 -12.27
C ALA A 86 -9.31 -5.37 -11.76
N ALA A 87 -9.72 -6.31 -10.92
CA ALA A 87 -11.05 -6.31 -10.32
C ALA A 87 -11.25 -5.10 -9.40
N LEU A 88 -10.26 -4.74 -8.58
CA LEU A 88 -10.28 -3.54 -7.74
C LEU A 88 -10.37 -2.26 -8.57
N ALA A 89 -9.58 -2.14 -9.64
CA ALA A 89 -9.61 -0.99 -10.53
C ALA A 89 -10.95 -0.87 -11.27
N ALA A 90 -11.50 -1.99 -11.75
CA ALA A 90 -12.81 -2.03 -12.39
C ALA A 90 -13.92 -1.61 -11.41
N MET A 91 -13.86 -2.08 -10.17
CA MET A 91 -14.80 -1.69 -9.10
C MET A 91 -14.73 -0.19 -8.80
N ALA A 92 -13.53 0.36 -8.65
CA ALA A 92 -13.32 1.79 -8.42
C ALA A 92 -13.85 2.63 -9.59
N GLY A 93 -13.69 2.17 -10.83
CA GLY A 93 -14.26 2.81 -12.03
C GLY A 93 -15.79 2.76 -12.06
N LEU A 94 -16.38 1.60 -11.72
CA LEU A 94 -17.83 1.45 -11.59
C LEU A 94 -18.42 2.37 -10.52
N MET A 95 -17.67 2.64 -9.46
CA MET A 95 -18.06 3.55 -8.38
C MET A 95 -18.34 4.98 -8.87
N ASN A 96 -17.64 5.40 -9.94
CA ASN A 96 -17.83 6.71 -10.55
C ASN A 96 -19.06 6.75 -11.48
N LEU A 97 -19.48 5.61 -12.05
CA LEU A 97 -20.67 5.50 -12.92
C LEU A 97 -21.96 5.23 -12.15
N LEU A 98 -21.91 4.32 -11.17
CA LEU A 98 -23.09 3.81 -10.44
C LEU A 98 -23.30 4.51 -9.08
N GLY A 99 -22.32 5.29 -8.63
CA GLY A 99 -22.28 5.86 -7.29
C GLY A 99 -21.82 4.84 -6.23
N PHE A 100 -21.40 5.39 -5.08
CA PHE A 100 -20.84 4.62 -3.95
C PHE A 100 -21.82 3.56 -3.41
N GLN A 101 -23.09 3.93 -3.23
CA GLN A 101 -24.11 3.06 -2.59
C GLN A 101 -24.42 1.80 -3.41
N VAL A 102 -24.62 1.93 -4.73
CA VAL A 102 -24.94 0.79 -5.61
C VAL A 102 -23.73 -0.13 -5.77
N SER A 103 -22.53 0.45 -5.85
CA SER A 103 -21.28 -0.29 -6.00
C SER A 103 -20.98 -1.13 -4.76
N MET A 104 -21.06 -0.54 -3.56
CA MET A 104 -20.86 -1.28 -2.31
C MET A 104 -21.88 -2.41 -2.13
N PHE A 105 -23.14 -2.18 -2.50
CA PHE A 105 -24.18 -3.20 -2.42
C PHE A 105 -23.88 -4.43 -3.30
N LEU A 106 -23.50 -4.21 -4.56
CA LEU A 106 -23.12 -5.30 -5.48
C LEU A 106 -21.86 -6.03 -5.02
N PHE A 107 -20.89 -5.31 -4.46
CA PHE A 107 -19.64 -5.90 -3.94
C PHE A 107 -19.89 -6.88 -2.80
N VAL A 108 -20.75 -6.50 -1.85
CA VAL A 108 -21.08 -7.35 -0.68
C VAL A 108 -21.80 -8.62 -1.13
N ILE A 109 -22.71 -8.54 -2.11
CA ILE A 109 -23.37 -9.73 -2.69
C ILE A 109 -22.36 -10.64 -3.38
N PHE A 110 -21.38 -10.08 -4.10
CA PHE A 110 -20.37 -10.88 -4.78
C PHE A 110 -19.40 -11.60 -3.83
N LEU A 111 -19.16 -11.04 -2.64
CA LEU A 111 -18.24 -11.59 -1.63
C LEU A 111 -18.86 -12.64 -0.70
N LEU A 112 -20.20 -12.66 -0.58
CA LEU A 112 -20.97 -13.62 0.22
C LEU A 112 -21.22 -14.91 -0.55
#